data_AF-A0A117ME01-F1
#
_entry.id   AF-A0A117ME01-F1
#
_cell.length_a   1.000
_cell.length_b   1.000
_cell.length_c   1.000
_cell.angle_alpha   90.00
_cell.angle_beta   90.00
_cell.angle_gamma   90.00
#
_symmetry.space_group_name_H-M   'P 1'
#
loop_
_entity.id
_entity.type
_entity.pdbx_description
1 polymer ?
#
loop_
_entity_poly.entity_id
_entity_poly.type
_entity_poly.pdbx_seq_one_letter_code
_entity_poly.pdbx_strand_id
1 'polypeptide(L)'
;MGIMNWIVQKTMINEARRIAEWARKNYDSVKAQNPDLTDEEIHVRIEYDVDKLSNISDESKNIIQKCCQTIEGLCYMHAMTGNLKDFMIFRLVQFTKYMDHYLYTLGFKQQTKEQKENILKTLGIYFEGW
;
A
#
# COMPACT_ATOMS: atom_id res chain seq x y z
N MET A 1 -12.10 -5.35 28.07
CA MET A 1 -11.29 -4.84 26.96
C MET A 1 -10.65 -6.01 26.17
N GLY A 2 -11.44 -6.97 25.64
CA GLY A 2 -10.91 -8.28 25.20
C GLY A 2 -11.42 -8.82 23.85
N ILE A 3 -12.71 -8.67 23.53
CA ILE A 3 -13.29 -9.25 22.30
C ILE A 3 -13.24 -8.24 21.13
N MET A 4 -13.63 -6.99 21.40
CA MET A 4 -13.66 -5.94 20.37
C MET A 4 -12.26 -5.65 19.81
N ASN A 5 -11.23 -5.66 20.66
CA ASN A 5 -9.83 -5.49 20.22
C ASN A 5 -9.35 -6.64 19.30
N TRP A 6 -9.76 -7.87 19.60
CA TRP A 6 -9.42 -9.05 18.83
C TRP A 6 -10.12 -9.07 17.47
N ILE A 7 -11.42 -8.76 17.41
CA ILE A 7 -12.17 -8.67 16.15
C ILE A 7 -11.50 -7.65 15.22
N VAL A 8 -11.19 -6.49 15.77
CA VAL A 8 -10.50 -5.40 15.07
C VAL A 8 -9.15 -5.84 14.51
N GLN A 9 -8.33 -6.49 15.33
CA GLN A 9 -7.02 -6.98 14.90
C GLN A 9 -7.15 -8.02 13.79
N LYS A 10 -8.10 -8.94 13.91
CA LYS A 10 -8.38 -9.97 12.91
C LYS A 10 -8.84 -9.35 11.59
N THR A 11 -9.69 -8.32 11.63
CA THR A 11 -10.11 -7.59 10.43
C THR A 11 -8.92 -6.95 9.72
N MET A 12 -8.01 -6.29 10.45
CA MET A 12 -6.82 -5.68 9.85
C MET A 12 -5.88 -6.70 9.22
N ILE A 13 -5.64 -7.83 9.89
CA ILE A 13 -4.80 -8.93 9.37
C ILE A 13 -5.41 -9.50 8.09
N ASN A 14 -6.72 -9.77 8.10
CA ASN A 14 -7.42 -10.29 6.93
C ASN A 14 -7.37 -9.31 5.76
N GLU A 15 -7.52 -8.02 6.03
CA GLU A 15 -7.47 -6.98 5.00
C GLU A 15 -6.06 -6.82 4.44
N ALA A 16 -5.04 -6.79 5.30
CA ALA A 16 -3.64 -6.76 4.87
C ALA A 16 -3.32 -7.96 3.96
N ARG A 17 -3.76 -9.17 4.34
CA ARG A 17 -3.62 -10.36 3.50
C ARG A 17 -4.34 -10.21 2.17
N ARG A 18 -5.61 -9.79 2.19
CA ARG A 18 -6.44 -9.60 0.98
C ARG A 18 -5.78 -8.65 -0.01
N ILE A 19 -5.27 -7.52 0.48
CA ILE A 19 -4.60 -6.52 -0.35
C ILE A 19 -3.25 -7.06 -0.85
N ALA A 20 -2.46 -7.75 -0.02
CA ALA A 20 -1.19 -8.32 -0.45
C ALA A 20 -1.38 -9.39 -1.56
N GLU A 21 -2.40 -10.25 -1.44
CA GLU A 21 -2.78 -11.22 -2.48
C GLU A 21 -3.24 -10.54 -3.77
N TRP A 22 -4.05 -9.47 -3.65
CA TRP A 22 -4.43 -8.63 -4.78
C TRP A 22 -3.20 -8.02 -5.45
N ALA A 23 -2.27 -7.46 -4.68
CA ALA A 23 -1.05 -6.82 -5.17
C ALA A 23 -0.18 -7.82 -5.95
N ARG A 24 0.05 -9.02 -5.41
CA ARG A 24 0.82 -10.09 -6.09
C ARG A 24 0.19 -10.48 -7.42
N LYS A 25 -1.12 -10.78 -7.40
CA LYS A 25 -1.85 -11.20 -8.60
C LYS A 25 -1.78 -10.15 -9.71
N ASN A 26 -1.98 -8.88 -9.38
CA ASN A 26 -1.95 -7.81 -10.36
C ASN A 26 -0.53 -7.49 -10.81
N TYR A 27 0.46 -7.51 -9.91
CA TYR A 27 1.86 -7.35 -10.28
C TYR A 27 2.28 -8.40 -11.31
N ASP A 28 1.99 -9.68 -11.06
CA ASP A 28 2.31 -10.77 -12.00
C ASP A 28 1.65 -10.57 -13.36
N SER A 29 0.36 -10.20 -13.35
CA SER A 29 -0.39 -9.94 -14.57
C SER A 29 0.21 -8.78 -15.38
N VAL A 30 0.52 -7.66 -14.72
CA VAL A 30 1.06 -6.47 -15.39
C VAL A 30 2.48 -6.72 -15.89
N LYS A 31 3.34 -7.37 -15.09
CA LYS A 31 4.72 -7.72 -15.48
C LYS A 31 4.76 -8.69 -16.65
N ALA A 32 3.86 -9.67 -16.68
CA ALA A 32 3.76 -10.61 -17.79
C ALA A 32 3.34 -9.93 -19.10
N GLN A 33 2.45 -8.93 -19.03
CA GLN A 33 2.02 -8.15 -20.19
C GLN A 33 3.03 -7.09 -20.61
N ASN A 34 3.84 -6.59 -19.67
CA ASN A 34 4.77 -5.48 -19.88
C ASN A 34 6.12 -5.79 -19.21
N PRO A 35 6.92 -6.71 -19.78
CA PRO A 35 8.15 -7.20 -19.14
C PRO A 35 9.20 -6.11 -18.96
N ASP A 36 9.18 -5.06 -19.79
CA ASP A 36 10.17 -3.98 -19.78
C ASP A 36 9.88 -2.88 -18.75
N LEU A 37 8.70 -2.88 -18.12
CA LEU A 37 8.38 -1.88 -17.11
C LEU A 37 9.22 -2.09 -15.84
N THR A 38 9.60 -0.96 -15.25
CA THR A 38 10.17 -0.89 -13.91
C THR A 38 9.12 -1.25 -12.85
N ASP A 39 9.57 -1.63 -11.65
CA ASP A 39 8.66 -1.96 -10.55
C ASP A 39 7.74 -0.78 -10.21
N GLU A 40 8.26 0.44 -10.21
CA GLU A 40 7.48 1.65 -9.92
C GLU A 40 6.37 1.86 -10.95
N GLU A 41 6.67 1.71 -12.24
CA GLU A 41 5.68 1.80 -13.31
C GLU A 41 4.62 0.70 -13.20
N ILE A 42 5.02 -0.51 -12.80
CA ILE A 42 4.09 -1.61 -12.55
C ILE A 42 3.17 -1.26 -11.38
N HIS A 43 3.70 -0.77 -10.27
CA HIS A 43 2.90 -0.40 -9.10
C HIS A 43 1.86 0.67 -9.44
N VAL A 44 2.24 1.68 -10.21
CA VAL A 44 1.30 2.70 -10.72
C VAL A 44 0.21 2.05 -11.57
N ARG A 45 0.59 1.13 -12.47
CA ARG A 45 -0.31 0.50 -13.45
C ARG A 45 -1.26 -0.56 -12.85
N ILE A 46 -0.95 -1.07 -11.65
CA ILE A 46 -1.84 -1.95 -10.89
C ILE A 46 -3.12 -1.21 -10.46
N GLU A 47 -3.00 0.05 -10.04
CA GLU A 47 -4.12 0.83 -9.49
C GLU A 47 -4.70 1.82 -10.50
N TYR A 48 -3.84 2.39 -11.35
CA TYR A 48 -4.20 3.45 -12.28
C TYR A 48 -3.96 3.02 -13.71
N ASP A 49 -4.99 3.18 -14.53
CA ASP A 49 -4.83 3.17 -15.96
C ASP A 49 -4.02 4.42 -16.37
N VAL A 50 -3.03 4.25 -17.24
CA VAL A 50 -2.12 5.33 -17.67
C VAL A 50 -2.94 6.48 -18.29
N ASP A 51 -4.03 6.14 -18.98
CA ASP A 51 -4.93 7.12 -19.59
C ASP A 51 -5.74 7.89 -18.53
N LYS A 52 -6.00 7.30 -17.36
CA LYS A 52 -6.72 7.94 -16.25
C LYS A 52 -5.84 8.88 -15.43
N LEU A 53 -4.51 8.68 -15.43
CA LEU A 53 -3.56 9.56 -14.75
C LEU A 53 -3.50 10.97 -15.36
N SER A 54 -3.85 11.11 -16.65
CA SER A 54 -3.86 12.41 -17.32
C SER A 54 -4.86 13.41 -16.71
N ASN A 55 -5.95 12.91 -16.11
CA ASN A 55 -7.09 13.69 -15.62
C ASN A 55 -7.08 13.98 -14.11
N ILE A 56 -6.06 13.54 -13.37
CA ILE A 56 -5.94 13.80 -11.92
C ILE A 56 -5.08 15.04 -11.64
N SER A 57 -5.33 15.69 -10.49
CA SER A 57 -4.56 16.87 -10.07
C SER A 57 -3.09 16.56 -9.87
N ASP A 58 -2.23 17.57 -10.05
CA ASP A 58 -0.77 17.40 -9.89
C ASP A 58 -0.40 17.00 -8.45
N GLU A 59 -1.15 17.45 -7.46
CA GLU A 59 -1.01 17.01 -6.07
C GLU A 59 -1.29 15.50 -5.94
N SER A 60 -2.36 15.00 -6.56
CA SER A 60 -2.70 13.58 -6.53
C SER A 60 -1.64 12.74 -7.26
N LYS A 61 -1.13 13.22 -8.40
CA LYS A 61 -0.03 12.56 -9.13
C LYS A 61 1.21 12.43 -8.25
N ASN A 62 1.56 13.48 -7.52
CA ASN A 62 2.72 13.47 -6.61
C ASN A 62 2.54 12.46 -5.47
N ILE A 63 1.34 12.38 -4.88
CA ILE A 63 1.02 11.37 -3.85
C ILE A 63 1.18 9.96 -4.42
N ILE A 64 0.59 9.69 -5.59
CA ILE A 64 0.65 8.38 -6.25
C ILE A 64 2.09 8.01 -6.55
N GLN A 65 2.87 8.90 -7.15
CA GLN A 65 4.27 8.65 -7.48
C GLN A 65 5.08 8.27 -6.25
N LYS A 66 4.95 9.02 -5.16
CA LYS A 66 5.65 8.72 -3.90
C LYS A 66 5.22 7.40 -3.28
N CYS A 67 3.93 7.08 -3.30
CA CYS A 67 3.42 5.84 -2.74
C CYS A 67 3.83 4.62 -3.58
N CYS A 68 3.79 4.73 -4.91
CA CYS A 68 4.11 3.65 -5.82
C CYS A 68 5.60 3.38 -6.01
N GLN A 69 6.50 4.13 -5.35
CA GLN A 69 7.93 3.80 -5.28
C GLN A 69 8.18 2.41 -4.69
N THR A 70 7.24 1.90 -3.89
CA THR A 70 7.29 0.58 -3.28
C THR A 70 5.93 -0.09 -3.39
N ILE A 71 5.91 -1.42 -3.28
CA ILE A 71 4.64 -2.16 -3.28
C ILE A 71 3.87 -1.92 -1.98
N GLU A 72 4.58 -1.70 -0.87
CA GLU A 72 4.03 -1.34 0.43
C GLU A 72 3.27 -0.03 0.35
N GLY A 73 3.87 1.01 -0.22
CA GLY A 73 3.24 2.31 -0.36
C GLY A 73 2.01 2.28 -1.27
N LEU A 74 2.04 1.51 -2.36
CA LEU A 74 0.85 1.23 -3.16
C LEU A 74 -0.26 0.60 -2.29
N CYS A 75 0.07 -0.44 -1.52
CA CYS A 75 -0.90 -1.15 -0.70
C CYS A 75 -1.46 -0.29 0.45
N TYR A 76 -0.62 0.57 1.06
CA TYR A 76 -1.07 1.52 2.07
C TYR A 76 -2.04 2.54 1.48
N MET A 77 -1.70 3.09 0.30
CA MET A 77 -2.56 4.02 -0.41
C MET A 77 -3.90 3.38 -0.78
N HIS A 78 -3.88 2.18 -1.37
CA HIS A 78 -5.08 1.41 -1.72
C HIS A 78 -5.95 1.12 -0.48
N ALA A 79 -5.34 0.81 0.66
CA ALA A 79 -6.08 0.64 1.90
C ALA A 79 -6.77 1.96 2.29
N MET A 80 -6.03 3.07 2.24
CA MET A 80 -6.50 4.41 2.65
C MET A 80 -7.58 5.02 1.74
N THR A 81 -7.71 4.54 0.50
CA THR A 81 -8.81 4.91 -0.41
C THR A 81 -10.06 4.05 -0.22
N GLY A 82 -9.96 2.95 0.52
CA GLY A 82 -11.08 2.03 0.81
C GLY A 82 -11.91 2.38 2.05
N ASN A 83 -12.87 1.51 2.36
CA ASN A 83 -13.85 1.65 3.45
C ASN A 83 -13.27 1.64 4.88
N LEU A 84 -11.95 1.50 5.02
CA LEU A 84 -11.29 1.37 6.32
C LEU A 84 -10.47 2.60 6.71
N LYS A 85 -10.49 3.69 5.93
CA LYS A 85 -9.68 4.90 6.15
C LYS A 85 -9.69 5.38 7.60
N ASP A 86 -10.86 5.69 8.16
CA ASP A 86 -10.99 6.23 9.53
C ASP A 86 -10.57 5.22 10.60
N PHE A 87 -10.79 3.93 10.31
CA PHE A 87 -10.46 2.84 11.22
C PHE A 87 -8.96 2.55 11.25
N MET A 88 -8.31 2.66 10.10
CA MET A 88 -6.88 2.43 9.97
C MET A 88 -6.08 3.57 10.56
N ILE A 89 -6.51 4.84 10.44
CA ILE A 89 -5.76 6.00 11.00
C ILE A 89 -5.39 5.79 12.48
N PHE A 90 -6.29 5.24 13.30
CA PHE A 90 -6.00 4.98 14.72
C PHE A 90 -5.10 3.77 15.01
N ARG A 91 -4.97 2.83 14.06
CA ARG A 91 -4.19 1.57 14.22
C ARG A 91 -3.18 1.36 13.11
N LEU A 92 -2.80 2.45 12.47
CA LEU A 92 -2.20 2.39 11.15
C LEU A 92 -0.82 1.77 11.17
N VAL A 93 -0.08 1.99 12.25
CA VAL A 93 1.23 1.36 12.43
C VAL A 93 1.12 -0.16 12.60
N GLN A 94 0.05 -0.66 13.22
CA GLN A 94 -0.19 -2.10 13.31
C GLN A 94 -0.54 -2.67 11.93
N PHE A 95 -1.38 -1.95 11.17
CA PHE A 95 -1.73 -2.34 9.82
C PHE A 95 -0.52 -2.41 8.88
N THR A 96 0.35 -1.40 8.89
CA THR A 96 1.56 -1.41 8.04
C THR A 96 2.48 -2.57 8.41
N LYS A 97 2.60 -2.94 9.68
CA LYS A 97 3.35 -4.15 10.10
C LYS A 97 2.75 -5.45 9.54
N TYR A 98 1.42 -5.58 9.54
CA TYR A 98 0.76 -6.75 8.94
C TYR A 98 0.91 -6.79 7.43
N MET A 99 0.76 -5.63 6.78
CA MET A 99 0.94 -5.49 5.35
C MET A 99 2.35 -5.89 4.91
N ASP A 100 3.37 -5.31 5.54
CA ASP A 100 4.78 -5.62 5.27
C ASP A 100 5.04 -7.12 5.42
N HIS A 101 4.56 -7.71 6.53
CA HIS A 101 4.70 -9.14 6.76
C HIS A 101 4.14 -9.97 5.60
N TYR A 102 2.90 -9.70 5.16
CA TYR A 102 2.30 -10.46 4.07
C TYR A 102 2.99 -10.24 2.73
N LEU A 103 3.33 -9.00 2.39
CA LEU A 103 4.05 -8.70 1.14
C LEU A 103 5.40 -9.44 1.09
N TYR A 104 6.13 -9.50 2.20
CA TYR A 104 7.41 -10.20 2.26
C TYR A 104 7.24 -11.71 2.17
N THR A 105 6.18 -12.28 2.78
CA THR A 105 5.87 -13.71 2.61
C THR A 105 5.50 -14.07 1.17
N LEU A 106 5.00 -13.11 0.39
CA LEU A 106 4.71 -13.25 -1.04
C LEU A 106 5.91 -12.94 -1.94
N GLY A 107 7.10 -12.72 -1.36
CA GLY A 107 8.36 -12.56 -2.10
C GLY A 107 8.67 -11.15 -2.59
N PHE A 108 7.93 -10.13 -2.14
CA PHE A 108 8.29 -8.74 -2.44
C PHE A 108 9.53 -8.32 -1.66
N LYS A 109 10.35 -7.46 -2.29
CA LYS A 109 11.52 -6.86 -1.66
C LYS A 109 11.09 -5.89 -0.57
N GLN A 110 11.79 -5.91 0.55
CA GLN A 110 11.54 -4.99 1.66
C GLN A 110 11.91 -3.55 1.28
N GLN A 111 11.01 -2.60 1.54
CA GLN A 111 11.32 -1.18 1.49
C GLN A 111 12.36 -0.79 2.55
N THR A 112 13.12 0.26 2.27
CA THR A 112 14.01 0.86 3.28
C THR A 112 13.19 1.64 4.32
N LYS A 113 13.81 1.89 5.47
CA LYS A 113 13.23 2.76 6.50
C LYS A 113 12.89 4.14 5.94
N GLU A 114 13.78 4.73 5.17
CA GLU A 114 13.59 6.06 4.56
C GLU A 114 12.41 6.09 3.59
N GLN A 115 12.29 5.08 2.72
CA GLN A 115 11.14 4.94 1.82
C GLN A 115 9.83 4.87 2.61
N LYS A 116 9.80 4.02 3.65
CA LYS A 116 8.63 3.89 4.53
C LYS A 116 8.26 5.22 5.16
N GLU A 117 9.20 5.92 5.77
CA GLU A 117 8.93 7.23 6.41
C GLU A 117 8.41 8.26 5.42
N ASN A 118 8.99 8.34 4.21
CA ASN A 118 8.54 9.26 3.17
C ASN A 118 7.09 8.96 2.71
N ILE A 119 6.76 7.67 2.53
CA ILE A 119 5.42 7.22 2.18
C ILE A 119 4.43 7.55 3.30
N LEU A 120 4.77 7.24 4.56
CA LEU A 120 3.91 7.52 5.70
C LEU A 120 3.67 9.03 5.88
N LYS A 121 4.68 9.86 5.65
CA LYS A 121 4.53 11.34 5.68
C LYS A 121 3.60 11.80 4.57
N THR A 122 3.76 11.27 3.36
CA THR A 122 2.94 11.62 2.19
C THR A 122 1.47 11.26 2.40
N LEU A 123 1.20 10.13 3.05
CA LEU A 123 -0.15 9.67 3.36
C LEU A 123 -0.76 10.35 4.62
N GLY A 124 -0.02 11.23 5.30
CA GLY A 124 -0.49 11.96 6.48
C GLY A 124 -0.61 11.09 7.74
N ILE A 125 0.17 10.01 7.82
CA ILE A 125 0.04 8.93 8.82
C ILE A 125 1.36 8.66 9.59
N TYR A 126 2.36 9.52 9.38
CA TYR A 126 3.65 9.41 10.04
C TYR A 126 3.58 9.80 11.52
N PHE A 127 4.17 8.98 12.38
CA PHE A 127 4.35 9.26 13.81
C PHE A 127 5.85 9.28 14.12
N GLU A 128 6.37 10.43 14.57
CA GLU A 128 7.77 10.55 14.98
C GLU A 128 8.10 9.61 16.15
N GLY A 129 9.25 8.94 16.08
CA GLY A 129 9.77 8.11 17.17
C GLY A 129 9.27 6.66 17.22
N TRP A 130 8.72 6.15 16.12
CA TRP A 130 8.34 4.74 15.95
C TRP A 130 9.46 3.84 15.42
#